data_AF-A0ABD0QJA1-F1
#
_entry.id   AF-A0ABD0QJA1-F1
#
_cell.length_a   1.000
_cell.length_b   1.000
_cell.length_c   1.000
_cell.angle_alpha   90.00
_cell.angle_beta   90.00
_cell.angle_gamma   90.00
#
_symmetry.space_group_name_H-M   'P 1'
#
loop_
_entity.id
_entity.type
_entity.pdbx_description
1 polymer ?
#
loop_
_entity_poly.entity_id
_entity_poly.type
_entity_poly.pdbx_seq_one_letter_code
_entity_poly.pdbx_strand_id
1 'polypeptide(L)'
;MERPLFPRESGQFVAERSRDVFVDEDGVKRVAQMIYELRESEEFTASGWKMMNPLAPSPDSDEAINWVFVTDTMNFSFWPEKEEEQCEVVCRGNTYRGYMSLCAAVTRAMDE
;
A
#
# COMPACT_ATOMS: atom_id res chain seq x y z
N MET A 1 -27.94 -12.53 13.21
CA MET A 1 -26.64 -11.83 13.13
C MET A 1 -26.91 -10.42 12.62
N GLU A 2 -26.36 -9.41 13.27
CA GLU A 2 -26.37 -8.05 12.73
C GLU A 2 -25.52 -7.99 11.46
N ARG A 3 -25.91 -7.14 10.49
CA ARG A 3 -25.14 -6.97 9.26
C ARG A 3 -23.88 -6.16 9.57
N PRO A 4 -22.71 -6.54 9.01
CA PRO A 4 -21.53 -5.69 9.10
C PRO A 4 -21.78 -4.36 8.40
N LEU A 5 -21.29 -3.27 8.98
CA LEU A 5 -21.33 -1.93 8.41
C LEU A 5 -20.38 -1.83 7.21
N PHE A 6 -20.71 -1.03 6.20
CA PHE A 6 -19.77 -0.74 5.12
C PHE A 6 -18.58 0.09 5.63
N PRO A 7 -17.44 0.13 4.92
CA PRO A 7 -16.25 0.85 5.39
C PRO A 7 -16.49 2.29 5.83
N ARG A 8 -17.31 3.05 5.07
CA ARG A 8 -17.66 4.44 5.42
C ARG A 8 -18.45 4.53 6.74
N GLU A 9 -19.46 3.70 6.90
CA GLU A 9 -20.32 3.69 8.10
C GLU A 9 -19.55 3.19 9.33
N SER A 10 -18.69 2.18 9.15
CA SER A 10 -17.79 1.68 10.18
C SER A 10 -16.83 2.76 10.65
N GLY A 11 -16.17 3.46 9.71
CA GLY A 11 -15.25 4.55 10.02
C GLY A 11 -15.94 5.70 10.76
N GLN A 12 -17.13 6.10 10.30
CA GLN A 12 -17.95 7.10 10.99
C GLN A 12 -18.31 6.66 12.42
N PHE A 13 -18.79 5.43 12.60
CA PHE A 13 -19.17 4.90 13.91
C PHE A 13 -18.01 4.94 14.91
N VAL A 14 -16.80 4.56 14.47
CA VAL A 14 -15.58 4.59 15.28
C VAL A 14 -15.19 6.02 15.61
N ALA A 15 -15.17 6.92 14.62
CA ALA A 15 -14.80 8.32 14.82
C ALA A 15 -15.73 9.04 15.82
N GLU A 16 -17.05 8.84 15.71
CA GLU A 16 -18.05 9.47 16.60
C GLU A 16 -18.00 8.96 18.05
N ARG A 17 -17.41 7.79 18.29
CA ARG A 17 -17.37 7.14 19.62
C ARG A 17 -16.00 7.13 20.27
N SER A 18 -14.97 7.55 19.52
CA SER A 18 -13.61 7.65 20.03
C SER A 18 -13.53 8.73 21.11
N ARG A 19 -12.74 8.47 22.17
CA ARG A 19 -12.61 9.38 23.33
C ARG A 19 -11.22 9.99 23.43
N ASP A 20 -10.21 9.18 23.12
CA ASP A 20 -8.80 9.55 23.29
C ASP A 20 -8.16 10.08 21.99
N VAL A 21 -8.82 9.88 20.86
CA VAL A 21 -8.37 10.31 19.53
C VAL A 21 -9.53 10.94 18.76
N PHE A 22 -9.22 11.91 17.91
CA PHE A 22 -10.18 12.66 17.11
C PHE A 22 -9.61 12.93 15.72
N VAL A 23 -10.50 13.12 14.75
CA VAL A 23 -10.13 13.51 13.38
C VAL A 23 -9.89 15.01 13.34
N ASP A 24 -8.72 15.44 12.87
CA ASP A 24 -8.44 16.85 12.55
C ASP A 24 -9.08 17.20 11.21
N GLU A 25 -10.29 17.76 11.23
CA GLU A 25 -11.05 18.16 10.03
C GLU A 25 -10.29 19.15 9.14
N ASP A 26 -9.54 20.08 9.73
CA ASP A 26 -8.75 21.03 8.95
C ASP A 26 -7.52 20.35 8.35
N GLY A 27 -6.92 19.40 9.08
CA GLY A 27 -5.91 18.48 8.55
C GLY A 27 -6.40 17.68 7.36
N VAL A 28 -7.60 17.11 7.44
CA VAL A 28 -8.23 16.37 6.34
C VAL A 28 -8.38 17.26 5.11
N LYS A 29 -8.89 18.49 5.27
CA LYS A 29 -9.02 19.44 4.15
C LYS A 29 -7.68 19.80 3.54
N ARG A 30 -6.64 20.03 4.36
CA ARG A 30 -5.28 20.32 3.86
C ARG A 30 -4.73 19.17 3.03
N VAL A 31 -4.85 17.93 3.52
CA VAL A 31 -4.39 16.74 2.78
C VAL A 31 -5.20 16.54 1.50
N ALA A 32 -6.52 16.71 1.55
CA ALA A 32 -7.37 16.61 0.36
C ALA A 32 -6.97 17.65 -0.70
N GLN A 33 -6.67 18.88 -0.29
CA GLN A 33 -6.17 19.93 -1.19
C GLN A 33 -4.80 19.55 -1.78
N MET A 34 -3.86 19.06 -0.97
CA MET A 34 -2.55 18.59 -1.45
C MET A 34 -2.67 17.49 -2.49
N ILE A 35 -3.50 16.47 -2.23
CA ILE A 35 -3.73 15.37 -3.19
C ILE A 35 -4.39 15.92 -4.47
N TYR A 36 -5.37 16.80 -4.33
CA TYR A 36 -6.03 17.42 -5.49
C TYR A 36 -5.04 18.22 -6.33
N GLU A 37 -4.13 18.98 -5.73
CA GLU A 37 -3.09 19.72 -6.44
C GLU A 37 -2.14 18.81 -7.23
N LEU A 38 -1.89 17.60 -6.72
CA LEU A 38 -1.06 16.58 -7.37
C LEU A 38 -1.83 15.70 -8.38
N ARG A 39 -3.13 15.90 -8.58
CA ARG A 39 -3.95 14.99 -9.40
C ARG A 39 -3.48 14.83 -10.86
N GLU A 40 -2.81 15.83 -11.41
CA GLU A 40 -2.24 15.82 -12.77
C GLU A 40 -0.74 15.47 -12.78
N SER A 41 -0.18 15.13 -11.61
CA SER A 41 1.23 14.81 -11.47
C SER A 41 1.51 13.37 -11.92
N GLU A 42 2.73 13.12 -12.36
CA GLU A 42 3.11 11.80 -12.88
C GLU A 42 3.06 10.71 -11.80
N GLU A 43 3.26 11.08 -10.54
CA GLU A 43 3.24 10.20 -9.37
C GLU A 43 1.90 9.46 -9.19
N PHE A 44 0.78 10.07 -9.60
CA PHE A 44 -0.55 9.47 -9.53
C PHE A 44 -0.96 8.75 -10.82
N THR A 45 -0.04 8.55 -11.75
CA THR A 45 -0.26 7.74 -12.96
C THR A 45 0.20 6.31 -12.74
N ALA A 46 -0.29 5.38 -13.57
CA ALA A 46 0.15 3.99 -13.54
C ALA A 46 1.66 3.86 -13.86
N SER A 47 2.19 4.74 -14.70
CA SER A 47 3.63 4.85 -14.99
C SER A 47 4.43 5.34 -13.78
N GLY A 48 3.94 6.36 -13.07
CA GLY A 48 4.57 6.86 -11.85
C GLY A 48 4.59 5.81 -10.74
N TRP A 49 3.48 5.09 -10.55
CA TRP A 49 3.43 3.93 -9.66
C TRP A 49 4.49 2.88 -10.03
N LYS A 50 4.61 2.55 -11.32
CA LYS A 50 5.60 1.59 -11.81
C LYS A 50 7.04 2.06 -11.57
N MET A 51 7.30 3.37 -11.68
CA MET A 51 8.60 3.94 -11.38
C MET A 51 8.96 3.79 -9.89
N MET A 52 7.99 3.98 -8.99
CA MET A 52 8.17 3.79 -7.55
C MET A 52 8.30 2.31 -7.14
N ASN A 53 7.72 1.40 -7.93
CA ASN A 53 7.83 -0.05 -7.72
C ASN A 53 8.43 -0.78 -8.94
N PRO A 54 9.77 -0.81 -9.05
CA PRO A 54 10.44 -1.42 -10.19
C PRO A 54 10.21 -2.93 -10.32
N LEU A 55 9.77 -3.61 -9.26
CA LEU A 55 9.49 -5.04 -9.25
C LEU A 55 8.09 -5.42 -9.76
N ALA A 56 7.14 -4.47 -9.78
CA ALA A 56 5.80 -4.73 -10.26
C ALA A 56 5.77 -5.14 -11.75
N PRO A 57 4.72 -5.80 -12.26
CA PRO A 57 4.54 -6.00 -13.70
C PRO A 57 4.32 -4.68 -14.46
N SER A 58 4.17 -4.77 -15.79
CA SER A 58 3.82 -3.60 -16.60
C SER A 58 2.45 -3.04 -16.17
N PRO A 59 2.30 -1.73 -15.94
CA PRO A 59 1.08 -1.16 -15.34
C PRO A 59 -0.17 -1.27 -16.22
N ASP A 60 -0.02 -1.63 -17.48
CA ASP A 60 -1.06 -1.82 -18.49
C ASP A 60 -1.44 -3.30 -18.69
N SER A 61 -1.05 -4.19 -17.78
CA SER A 61 -1.27 -5.64 -17.87
C SER A 61 -2.27 -6.17 -16.83
N ASP A 62 -3.00 -7.23 -17.18
CA ASP A 62 -3.87 -7.96 -16.24
C ASP A 62 -3.04 -8.56 -15.09
N GLU A 63 -1.79 -8.94 -15.36
CA GLU A 63 -0.83 -9.40 -14.36
C GLU A 63 -0.56 -8.32 -13.30
N ALA A 64 -0.48 -7.04 -13.66
CA ALA A 64 -0.29 -5.97 -12.68
C ALA A 64 -1.48 -5.84 -11.73
N ILE A 65 -2.71 -6.00 -12.23
CA ILE A 65 -3.92 -5.96 -11.40
C ILE A 65 -3.92 -7.12 -10.39
N ASN A 66 -3.64 -8.34 -10.87
CA ASN A 66 -3.56 -9.52 -10.02
C ASN A 66 -2.41 -9.40 -9.01
N TRP A 67 -1.27 -8.88 -9.44
CA TRP A 67 -0.10 -8.66 -8.59
C TRP A 67 -0.42 -7.67 -7.46
N VAL A 68 -1.02 -6.52 -7.77
CA VAL A 68 -1.45 -5.51 -6.78
C VAL A 68 -2.41 -6.13 -5.78
N PHE A 69 -3.40 -6.88 -6.26
CA PHE A 69 -4.36 -7.56 -5.38
C PHE A 69 -3.67 -8.50 -4.40
N VAL A 70 -2.73 -9.33 -4.87
CA VAL A 70 -1.98 -10.25 -4.00
C VAL A 70 -1.10 -9.49 -3.02
N THR A 71 -0.30 -8.52 -3.49
CA THR A 71 0.63 -7.80 -2.62
C THR A 71 -0.09 -6.98 -1.58
N ASP A 72 -1.20 -6.33 -1.92
CA ASP A 72 -1.99 -5.53 -0.97
C ASP A 72 -2.72 -6.42 0.05
N THR A 73 -3.21 -7.58 -0.38
CA THR A 73 -3.83 -8.57 0.53
C THR A 73 -2.80 -9.12 1.52
N MET A 74 -1.56 -9.29 1.07
CA MET A 74 -0.45 -9.81 1.87
C MET A 74 0.39 -8.72 2.54
N ASN A 75 0.02 -7.44 2.40
CA ASN A 75 0.75 -6.30 2.95
C ASN A 75 0.54 -6.21 4.47
N PHE A 76 1.04 -7.22 5.17
CA PHE A 76 1.23 -7.18 6.60
C PHE A 76 2.54 -6.44 6.85
N SER A 77 2.47 -5.52 7.79
CA SER A 77 3.59 -4.73 8.26
C SER A 77 4.78 -5.62 8.69
N PHE A 78 5.77 -5.79 7.81
CA PHE A 78 7.02 -6.56 8.05
C PHE A 78 8.00 -5.74 8.90
N TRP A 79 7.57 -5.27 10.07
CA TRP A 79 8.44 -4.57 11.03
C TRP A 79 9.02 -5.60 11.99
N PRO A 80 10.32 -5.90 11.91
CA PRO A 80 10.95 -6.72 12.94
C PRO A 80 11.10 -5.91 14.24
N GLU A 81 11.27 -6.62 15.36
CA GLU A 81 11.61 -5.99 16.63
C GLU A 81 13.00 -5.36 16.61
N LYS A 82 13.93 -5.93 15.83
CA LYS A 82 15.30 -5.43 15.63
C LYS A 82 15.65 -5.34 14.15
N GLU A 83 16.47 -4.36 13.80
CA GLU A 83 16.84 -4.09 12.40
C GLU A 83 17.59 -5.27 11.76
N GLU A 84 18.34 -6.05 12.54
CA GLU A 84 19.08 -7.22 12.07
C GLU A 84 18.19 -8.43 11.77
N GLU A 85 16.91 -8.39 12.19
CA GLU A 85 15.93 -9.48 12.01
C GLU A 85 14.99 -9.22 10.82
N GLN A 86 15.28 -8.22 9.98
CA GLN A 86 14.49 -7.92 8.79
C GLN A 86 14.43 -9.12 7.83
N CYS A 87 13.24 -9.38 7.28
CA CYS A 87 13.09 -10.28 6.15
C CYS A 87 13.84 -9.71 4.94
N GLU A 88 14.73 -10.51 4.36
CA GLU A 88 15.50 -10.17 3.19
C GLU A 88 15.17 -11.12 2.03
N VAL A 89 14.85 -10.54 0.88
CA VAL A 89 14.61 -11.30 -0.35
C VAL A 89 15.53 -10.78 -1.44
N VAL A 90 16.37 -11.66 -1.97
CA VAL A 90 17.19 -11.37 -3.15
C VAL A 90 16.37 -11.63 -4.40
N CYS A 91 16.20 -10.61 -5.23
CA CYS A 91 15.51 -10.69 -6.51
C CYS A 91 16.29 -9.90 -7.57
N ARG A 92 16.56 -10.52 -8.73
CA ARG A 92 17.30 -9.91 -9.85
C ARG A 92 18.60 -9.21 -9.42
N GLY A 93 19.36 -9.85 -8.53
CA GLY A 93 20.67 -9.37 -8.05
C GLY A 93 20.63 -8.29 -6.96
N ASN A 94 19.45 -7.86 -6.51
CA ASN A 94 19.29 -6.86 -5.44
C ASN A 94 18.63 -7.48 -4.19
N THR A 95 19.04 -7.02 -3.00
CA THR A 95 18.43 -7.40 -1.72
C THR A 95 17.35 -6.40 -1.33
N TYR A 96 16.13 -6.89 -1.10
CA TYR A 96 14.98 -6.09 -0.69
C TYR A 96 14.54 -6.40 0.73
N ARG A 97 14.06 -5.38 1.45
CA ARG A 97 13.65 -5.41 2.86
C ARG A 97 12.26 -4.76 3.02
N GLY A 98 11.61 -4.98 4.16
CA GLY A 98 10.30 -4.40 4.47
C GLY A 98 9.24 -4.80 3.43
N TYR A 99 8.35 -3.86 3.06
CA TYR A 99 7.35 -4.10 2.02
C TYR A 99 7.96 -4.59 0.69
N MET A 100 9.11 -4.06 0.30
CA MET A 100 9.77 -4.46 -0.94
C MET A 100 10.25 -5.92 -0.93
N SER A 101 10.46 -6.52 0.25
CA SER A 101 10.78 -7.96 0.35
C SER A 101 9.60 -8.83 -0.10
N LEU A 102 8.36 -8.43 0.21
CA LEU A 102 7.15 -9.08 -0.30
C LEU A 102 7.06 -8.90 -1.81
N CYS A 103 7.25 -7.68 -2.32
CA CYS A 103 7.25 -7.42 -3.76
C CYS A 103 8.27 -8.31 -4.47
N ALA A 104 9.48 -8.43 -3.91
CA ALA A 104 10.55 -9.27 -4.45
C ALA A 104 10.21 -10.76 -4.41
N ALA A 105 9.56 -11.23 -3.35
CA ALA A 105 9.15 -12.63 -3.24
C ALA A 105 8.09 -12.99 -4.30
N VAL A 106 7.07 -12.14 -4.47
CA VAL A 106 6.02 -12.34 -5.47
C VAL A 106 6.60 -12.26 -6.89
N THR A 107 7.42 -11.24 -7.18
CA THR A 107 8.06 -11.12 -8.51
C THR A 107 8.99 -12.29 -8.81
N ARG A 108 9.77 -12.77 -7.84
CA ARG A 108 10.61 -13.96 -8.03
C ARG A 108 9.78 -15.20 -8.31
N ALA A 109 8.66 -15.39 -7.61
CA ALA A 109 7.76 -16.52 -7.86
C ALA A 109 7.07 -16.46 -9.24
N MET A 110 6.89 -15.27 -9.81
CA MET A 110 6.40 -15.11 -11.18
C MET A 110 7.48 -15.34 -12.25
N ASP A 111 8.76 -15.18 -11.91
CA ASP A 111 9.89 -15.41 -12.81
C ASP A 111 10.26 -16.91 -12.93
N GLU A 112 9.71 -17.78 -12.06
CA GLU A 112 9.89 -19.25 -12.02
C GLU A 112 8.80 -20.00 -12.82
#